data_AF-A0A957I863-F1
#
_entry.id   AF-A0A957I863-F1
#
_cell.length_a   1.000
_cell.length_b   1.000
_cell.length_c   1.000
_cell.angle_alpha   90.00
_cell.angle_beta   90.00
_cell.angle_gamma   90.00
#
_symmetry.space_group_name_H-M   'P 1'
#
loop_
_entity.id
_entity.type
_entity.pdbx_description
1 polymer ?
#
loop_
_entity_poly.entity_id
_entity_poly.type
_entity_poly.pdbx_seq_one_letter_code
_entity_poly.pdbx_strand_id
1 'polypeptide(L)'
;MNKLQKWGGVAALYEALAYIIGFVGFIAVVNVGGITDPLEKVAAIVENQGLLTALHLIVYVAWGASLVVLSLALHDRLDGKRSALARTATAFGIVWSVLVIASGMIYNVGMETAVSLHAANPEQAATVWLAIESVFNGLGGGVEVVGGIWVLLLSAAALGNGSLSRAFNYFGFLVGVAGIVSVVPALAEISASLFGLTQIVWFAWLGMALLRQPKTAVQSATAPA
;
A
#
# COMPACT_ATOMS: atom_id res chain seq x y z
N MET A 1 1.33 -26.02 -4.48
CA MET A 1 1.04 -24.56 -4.56
C MET A 1 1.80 -23.97 -5.73
N ASN A 2 1.16 -23.18 -6.61
CA ASN A 2 1.87 -22.48 -7.70
C ASN A 2 2.92 -21.54 -7.08
N LYS A 3 4.13 -21.47 -7.66
CA LYS A 3 5.22 -20.57 -7.20
C LYS A 3 4.73 -19.12 -7.10
N LEU A 4 3.91 -18.65 -8.05
CA LEU A 4 3.38 -17.28 -8.03
C LEU A 4 2.42 -17.04 -6.86
N GLN A 5 1.58 -18.01 -6.48
CA GLN A 5 0.71 -17.89 -5.29
C GLN A 5 1.52 -17.78 -3.99
N LYS A 6 2.61 -18.56 -3.89
CA LYS A 6 3.52 -18.47 -2.74
C LYS A 6 4.12 -17.06 -2.63
N TRP A 7 4.63 -16.54 -3.75
CA TRP A 7 5.20 -15.20 -3.78
C TRP A 7 4.17 -14.10 -3.52
N GLY A 8 2.94 -14.23 -4.05
CA GLY A 8 1.84 -13.33 -3.71
C GLY A 8 1.52 -13.35 -2.21
N GLY A 9 1.51 -14.53 -1.59
CA GLY A 9 1.32 -14.65 -0.15
C GLY A 9 2.42 -13.97 0.67
N VAL A 10 3.69 -14.13 0.27
CA VAL A 10 4.84 -13.45 0.90
C VAL A 10 4.76 -11.94 0.69
N ALA A 11 4.42 -11.48 -0.52
CA ALA A 11 4.24 -10.07 -0.85
C ALA A 11 3.17 -9.42 0.03
N ALA A 12 1.99 -10.05 0.17
CA ALA A 12 0.94 -9.55 1.05
C ALA A 12 1.38 -9.46 2.53
N LEU A 13 2.14 -10.45 3.03
CA LEU A 13 2.67 -10.37 4.40
C LEU A 13 3.70 -9.25 4.56
N TYR A 14 4.55 -9.04 3.57
CA TYR A 14 5.47 -7.90 3.55
C TYR A 14 4.72 -6.57 3.52
N GLU A 15 3.68 -6.46 2.70
CA GLU A 15 2.85 -5.25 2.62
C GLU A 15 2.21 -4.92 3.98
N ALA A 16 1.67 -5.92 4.69
CA ALA A 16 1.17 -5.75 6.06
C ALA A 16 2.26 -5.26 7.01
N LEU A 17 3.46 -5.86 6.96
CA LEU A 17 4.60 -5.46 7.78
C LEU A 17 5.06 -4.03 7.47
N ALA A 18 5.11 -3.65 6.19
CA ALA A 18 5.52 -2.34 5.75
C ALA A 18 4.51 -1.25 6.18
N TYR A 19 3.21 -1.53 6.23
CA TYR A 19 2.24 -0.63 6.88
C TYR A 19 2.58 -0.41 8.36
N ILE A 20 2.88 -1.48 9.11
CA ILE A 20 3.27 -1.37 10.53
C ILE A 20 4.55 -0.54 10.67
N ILE A 21 5.55 -0.78 9.81
CA ILE A 21 6.78 0.01 9.76
C ILE A 21 6.47 1.48 9.45
N GLY A 22 5.55 1.75 8.52
CA GLY A 22 5.12 3.11 8.17
C GLY A 22 4.46 3.84 9.33
N PHE A 23 3.49 3.21 10.00
CA PHE A 23 2.83 3.79 11.18
C PHE A 23 3.83 4.10 12.29
N VAL A 24 4.72 3.16 12.61
CA VAL A 24 5.72 3.38 13.67
C VAL A 24 6.75 4.43 13.23
N GLY A 25 7.32 4.29 12.04
CA GLY A 25 8.40 5.14 11.55
C GLY A 25 7.95 6.58 11.30
N PHE A 26 6.88 6.79 10.54
CA PHE A 26 6.44 8.13 10.17
C PHE A 26 5.67 8.84 11.27
N ILE A 27 4.85 8.15 12.06
CA ILE A 27 3.99 8.81 13.06
C ILE A 27 4.62 8.76 14.45
N ALA A 28 5.09 7.59 14.91
CA ALA A 28 5.57 7.46 16.27
C ALA A 28 7.03 7.90 16.47
N VAL A 29 7.89 7.73 15.46
CA VAL A 29 9.33 8.01 15.57
C VAL A 29 9.69 9.39 15.01
N VAL A 30 9.37 9.66 13.74
CA VAL A 30 9.85 10.89 13.06
C VAL A 30 8.84 12.03 13.13
N ASN A 31 7.55 11.73 12.95
CA ASN A 31 6.42 12.67 13.01
C ASN A 31 6.54 13.99 12.21
N VAL A 32 7.32 13.98 11.12
CA VAL A 32 7.47 15.17 10.23
C VAL A 32 6.13 15.60 9.62
N GLY A 33 5.23 14.65 9.36
CA GLY A 33 3.89 14.94 8.83
C GLY A 33 2.99 15.72 9.79
N GLY A 34 3.27 15.66 11.10
CA GLY A 34 2.54 16.41 12.12
C GLY A 34 3.01 17.87 12.29
N ILE A 35 4.11 18.26 11.65
CA ILE A 35 4.66 19.62 11.74
C ILE A 35 3.92 20.53 10.76
N THR A 36 3.37 21.64 11.26
CA THR A 36 2.57 22.57 10.46
C THR A 36 3.40 23.74 9.91
N ASP A 37 4.43 24.18 10.62
CA ASP A 37 5.32 25.23 10.16
C ASP A 37 6.26 24.69 9.05
N PRO A 38 6.28 25.29 7.84
CA PRO A 38 7.10 24.80 6.74
C PRO A 38 8.60 24.85 6.99
N LEU A 39 9.10 25.81 7.76
CA LEU A 39 10.54 25.94 8.07
C LEU A 39 10.96 24.86 9.07
N GLU A 40 10.17 24.67 10.14
CA GLU A 40 10.39 23.60 11.12
C GLU A 40 10.30 22.22 10.46
N LYS A 41 9.36 22.03 9.52
CA LYS A 41 9.22 20.78 8.79
C LYS A 41 10.48 20.44 7.99
N VAL A 42 11.03 21.41 7.25
CA VAL A 42 12.28 21.19 6.48
C VAL A 42 13.47 20.95 7.42
N ALA A 43 13.55 21.66 8.54
CA ALA A 43 14.59 21.41 9.54
C ALA A 43 14.53 19.96 10.08
N ALA A 44 13.34 19.48 10.45
CA ALA A 44 13.13 18.11 10.88
C ALA A 44 13.46 17.08 9.79
N ILE A 45 13.20 17.41 8.52
CA ILE A 45 13.61 16.58 7.38
C ILE A 45 15.12 16.49 7.26
N VAL A 46 15.85 17.60 7.41
CA VAL A 46 17.32 17.62 7.40
C VAL A 46 17.86 16.73 8.53
N GLU A 47 17.32 16.85 9.74
CA GLU A 47 17.74 16.06 10.90
C GLU A 47 17.48 14.55 10.72
N ASN A 48 16.41 14.18 10.03
CA ASN A 48 15.95 12.79 9.89
C ASN A 48 16.16 12.21 8.49
N GLN A 49 16.92 12.88 7.61
CA GLN A 49 17.00 12.57 6.18
C GLN A 49 17.30 11.09 5.90
N GLY A 50 18.28 10.52 6.61
CA GLY A 50 18.68 9.13 6.43
C GLY A 50 17.55 8.15 6.76
N LEU A 51 16.86 8.37 7.89
CA LEU A 51 15.73 7.53 8.31
C LEU A 51 14.53 7.70 7.37
N LEU A 52 14.19 8.93 6.99
CA LEU A 52 13.12 9.22 6.04
C LEU A 52 13.37 8.57 4.68
N THR A 53 14.62 8.59 4.20
CA THR A 53 15.02 7.92 2.95
C THR A 53 14.77 6.42 3.05
N ALA A 54 15.24 5.79 4.12
CA ALA A 54 15.07 4.35 4.35
C ALA A 54 13.59 3.96 4.45
N LEU A 55 12.80 4.74 5.20
CA LEU A 55 11.36 4.52 5.33
C LEU A 55 10.68 4.57 3.96
N HIS A 56 10.89 5.62 3.17
CA HIS A 56 10.26 5.74 1.85
C HIS A 56 10.70 4.62 0.87
N LEU A 57 11.94 4.16 0.94
CA LEU A 57 12.37 3.01 0.13
C LEU A 57 11.63 1.72 0.55
N ILE A 58 11.44 1.48 1.84
CA ILE A 58 10.78 0.27 2.35
C ILE A 58 9.27 0.32 2.09
N VAL A 59 8.62 1.39 2.53
CA VAL A 59 7.16 1.46 2.64
C VAL A 59 6.47 2.03 1.39
N TYR A 60 7.21 2.67 0.48
CA TYR A 60 6.68 3.10 -0.82
C TYR A 60 7.28 2.27 -1.97
N VAL A 61 8.59 2.29 -2.13
CA VAL A 61 9.22 1.70 -3.33
C VAL A 61 9.17 0.17 -3.32
N ALA A 62 9.71 -0.46 -2.29
CA ALA A 62 9.69 -1.92 -2.14
C ALA A 62 8.26 -2.44 -1.90
N TRP A 63 7.42 -1.66 -1.22
CA TRP A 63 5.99 -1.95 -1.06
C TRP A 63 5.27 -1.99 -2.41
N GLY A 64 5.40 -0.96 -3.23
CA GLY A 64 4.77 -0.93 -4.55
C GLY A 64 5.28 -2.04 -5.47
N ALA A 65 6.59 -2.36 -5.43
CA ALA A 65 7.13 -3.48 -6.18
C ALA A 65 6.52 -4.83 -5.75
N SER A 66 6.28 -5.01 -4.44
CA SER A 66 5.62 -6.19 -3.89
C SER A 66 4.15 -6.28 -4.35
N LEU A 67 3.47 -5.13 -4.45
CA LEU A 67 2.09 -5.06 -4.90
C LEU A 67 1.92 -5.52 -6.36
N VAL A 68 2.94 -5.35 -7.22
CA VAL A 68 2.92 -5.94 -8.57
C VAL A 68 2.83 -7.46 -8.49
N VAL A 69 3.69 -8.08 -7.67
CA VAL A 69 3.74 -9.53 -7.49
C VAL A 69 2.41 -10.04 -6.93
N LEU A 70 1.87 -9.35 -5.91
CA LEU A 70 0.57 -9.69 -5.34
C LEU A 70 -0.56 -9.56 -6.36
N SER A 71 -0.60 -8.47 -7.13
CA SER A 71 -1.63 -8.22 -8.14
C SER A 71 -1.66 -9.29 -9.23
N LEU A 72 -0.48 -9.76 -9.67
CA LEU A 72 -0.36 -10.84 -10.64
C LEU A 72 -0.74 -12.21 -10.04
N ALA A 73 -0.37 -12.47 -8.78
CA ALA A 73 -0.83 -13.68 -8.10
C ALA A 73 -2.35 -13.70 -7.95
N LEU A 74 -2.97 -12.58 -7.61
CA LEU A 74 -4.42 -12.46 -7.50
C LEU A 74 -5.10 -12.57 -8.86
N HIS A 75 -4.50 -12.05 -9.93
CA HIS A 75 -5.00 -12.23 -11.29
C HIS A 75 -5.26 -13.71 -11.60
N ASP A 76 -4.28 -14.57 -11.34
CA ASP A 76 -4.39 -16.01 -11.54
C ASP A 76 -5.41 -16.64 -10.58
N ARG A 77 -5.39 -16.21 -9.31
CA ARG A 77 -6.29 -16.74 -8.26
C ARG A 77 -7.76 -16.46 -8.56
N LEU A 78 -8.05 -15.33 -9.19
CA LEU A 78 -9.40 -14.82 -9.44
C LEU A 78 -9.92 -15.16 -10.85
N ASP A 79 -9.25 -16.06 -11.56
CA ASP A 79 -9.58 -16.43 -12.95
C ASP A 79 -9.59 -15.21 -13.89
N GLY A 80 -8.56 -14.37 -13.79
CA GLY A 80 -8.41 -13.13 -14.57
C GLY A 80 -8.47 -13.33 -16.08
N LYS A 81 -8.18 -14.52 -16.60
CA LYS A 81 -8.33 -14.79 -18.04
C LYS A 81 -9.78 -14.70 -18.52
N ARG A 82 -10.74 -15.08 -17.66
CA ARG A 82 -12.17 -15.13 -17.98
C ARG A 82 -12.96 -14.01 -17.31
N SER A 83 -12.58 -13.60 -16.10
CA SER A 83 -13.27 -12.58 -15.34
C SER A 83 -12.78 -11.17 -15.70
N ALA A 84 -13.60 -10.41 -16.44
CA ALA A 84 -13.31 -9.02 -16.76
C ALA A 84 -13.08 -8.19 -15.49
N LEU A 85 -13.86 -8.44 -14.43
CA LEU A 85 -13.73 -7.75 -13.15
C LEU A 85 -12.38 -8.02 -12.48
N ALA A 86 -11.90 -9.27 -12.52
CA ALA A 86 -10.57 -9.62 -11.99
C ALA A 86 -9.45 -8.97 -12.80
N ARG A 87 -9.57 -8.86 -14.13
CA ARG A 87 -8.59 -8.11 -14.95
C ARG A 87 -8.55 -6.64 -14.60
N THR A 88 -9.72 -6.02 -14.43
CA THR A 88 -9.81 -4.61 -14.04
C THR A 88 -9.20 -4.40 -12.66
N ALA A 89 -9.46 -5.30 -11.71
CA ALA A 89 -8.79 -5.28 -10.40
C ALA A 89 -7.25 -5.36 -10.56
N THR A 90 -6.74 -6.30 -11.37
CA THR A 90 -5.28 -6.39 -11.64
C THR A 90 -4.72 -5.08 -12.20
N ALA A 91 -5.41 -4.44 -13.15
CA ALA A 91 -4.97 -3.18 -13.73
C ALA A 91 -4.88 -2.07 -12.65
N PHE A 92 -5.89 -1.94 -11.80
CA PHE A 92 -5.86 -0.98 -10.69
C PHE A 92 -4.76 -1.28 -9.66
N GLY A 93 -4.49 -2.55 -9.37
CA GLY A 93 -3.38 -2.93 -8.48
C GLY A 93 -2.01 -2.54 -9.05
N ILE A 94 -1.81 -2.71 -10.36
CA ILE A 94 -0.59 -2.28 -11.05
C ILE A 94 -0.49 -0.75 -11.10
N VAL A 95 -1.58 -0.05 -11.40
CA VAL A 95 -1.60 1.43 -11.39
C VAL A 95 -1.27 1.96 -10.00
N TRP A 96 -1.86 1.39 -8.96
CA TRP A 96 -1.58 1.80 -7.59
C TRP A 96 -0.11 1.56 -7.21
N SER A 97 0.45 0.40 -7.58
CA SER A 97 1.87 0.10 -7.40
C SER A 97 2.76 1.19 -8.03
N VAL A 98 2.50 1.57 -9.28
CA VAL A 98 3.26 2.62 -9.98
C VAL A 98 3.14 3.96 -9.25
N LEU A 99 1.94 4.33 -8.83
CA LEU A 99 1.69 5.58 -8.11
C LEU A 99 2.44 5.63 -6.77
N VAL A 100 2.42 4.55 -6.00
CA VAL A 100 3.12 4.46 -4.70
C VAL A 100 4.63 4.50 -4.90
N ILE A 101 5.18 3.79 -5.89
CA ILE A 101 6.61 3.86 -6.23
C ILE A 101 6.99 5.29 -6.63
N ALA A 102 6.22 5.91 -7.53
CA ALA A 102 6.48 7.27 -8.00
C ALA A 102 6.43 8.26 -6.84
N SER A 103 5.44 8.13 -5.94
CA SER A 103 5.32 8.94 -4.74
C SER A 103 6.58 8.84 -3.86
N GLY A 104 7.02 7.63 -3.50
CA GLY A 104 8.23 7.43 -2.69
C GLY A 104 9.50 7.97 -3.34
N MET A 105 9.64 7.82 -4.66
CA MET A 105 10.78 8.35 -5.41
C MET A 105 10.78 9.88 -5.46
N ILE A 106 9.61 10.50 -5.66
CA ILE A 106 9.45 11.97 -5.63
C ILE A 106 9.80 12.52 -4.25
N TYR A 107 9.36 11.85 -3.18
CA TYR A 107 9.74 12.25 -1.83
C TYR A 107 11.25 12.20 -1.64
N ASN A 108 11.91 11.09 -2.00
CA ASN A 108 13.36 10.95 -1.79
C ASN A 108 14.19 11.97 -2.58
N VAL A 109 13.90 12.13 -3.88
CA VAL A 109 14.62 13.09 -4.74
C VAL A 109 14.28 14.54 -4.36
N GLY A 110 13.02 14.81 -4.05
CA GLY A 110 12.57 16.12 -3.62
C GLY A 110 13.15 16.52 -2.26
N MET A 111 13.25 15.58 -1.32
CA MET A 111 13.88 15.78 -0.02
C MET A 111 15.34 16.18 -0.17
N GLU A 112 16.11 15.48 -1.01
CA GLU A 112 17.50 15.85 -1.29
C GLU A 112 17.60 17.29 -1.84
N THR A 113 16.68 17.66 -2.74
CA THR A 113 16.60 19.03 -3.27
C THR A 113 16.34 20.04 -2.16
N ALA A 114 15.34 19.82 -1.30
CA ALA A 114 15.02 20.71 -0.19
C ALA A 114 16.16 20.83 0.83
N VAL A 115 16.80 19.72 1.19
CA VAL A 115 17.96 19.70 2.09
C VAL A 115 19.12 20.51 1.52
N SER A 116 19.43 20.36 0.23
CA SER A 116 20.52 21.09 -0.43
C SER A 116 20.29 22.61 -0.42
N LEU A 117 19.03 23.05 -0.56
CA LEU A 117 18.65 24.46 -0.53
C LEU A 117 18.64 25.03 0.89
N HIS A 118 18.34 24.22 1.91
CA HIS A 118 18.11 24.68 3.27
C HIS A 118 19.30 25.45 3.86
N ALA A 119 20.53 25.00 3.59
CA ALA A 119 21.74 25.65 4.10
C ALA A 119 21.96 27.08 3.55
N ALA A 120 21.49 27.35 2.33
CA ALA A 120 21.67 28.63 1.67
C ALA A 120 20.45 29.54 1.81
N ASN A 121 19.24 28.97 1.75
CA ASN A 121 17.98 29.70 1.82
C ASN A 121 16.84 28.82 2.38
N PRO A 122 16.62 28.84 3.70
CA PRO A 122 15.56 28.06 4.35
C PRO A 122 14.15 28.36 3.83
N GLU A 123 13.83 29.62 3.50
CA GLU A 123 12.51 30.00 2.98
C GLU A 123 12.25 29.42 1.59
N GLN A 124 13.27 29.44 0.74
CA GLN A 124 13.18 28.81 -0.58
C GLN A 124 13.05 27.29 -0.46
N ALA A 125 13.80 26.67 0.44
CA ALA A 125 13.69 25.24 0.71
C ALA A 125 12.28 24.84 1.17
N ALA A 126 11.69 25.61 2.08
CA ALA A 126 10.31 25.40 2.54
C ALA A 126 9.29 25.55 1.41
N THR A 127 9.45 26.55 0.54
CA THR A 127 8.56 26.75 -0.62
C THR A 127 8.65 25.58 -1.61
N VAL A 128 9.87 25.14 -1.92
CA VAL A 128 10.12 23.98 -2.79
C VAL A 128 9.56 22.71 -2.16
N TRP A 129 9.72 22.54 -0.84
CA TRP A 129 9.18 21.41 -0.10
C TRP A 129 7.65 21.33 -0.16
N LEU A 130 6.94 22.45 0.00
CA LEU A 130 5.47 22.48 -0.13
C LEU A 130 5.00 21.98 -1.50
N ALA A 131 5.71 22.34 -2.58
CA ALA A 131 5.39 21.87 -3.92
C ALA A 131 5.65 20.35 -4.06
N ILE A 132 6.78 19.86 -3.55
CA ILE A 132 7.13 18.43 -3.55
C ILE A 132 6.11 17.62 -2.75
N GLU A 133 5.82 18.05 -1.51
CA GLU A 133 4.88 17.40 -0.60
C GLU A 133 3.47 17.34 -1.20
N SER A 134 3.05 18.39 -1.91
CA SER A 134 1.76 18.40 -2.61
C SER A 134 1.68 17.33 -3.71
N VAL A 135 2.75 17.18 -4.52
CA VAL A 135 2.80 16.17 -5.58
C VAL A 135 2.88 14.76 -4.99
N PHE A 136 3.73 14.56 -3.97
CA PHE A 136 3.82 13.31 -3.22
C PHE A 136 2.46 12.87 -2.68
N ASN A 137 1.76 13.77 -1.99
CA ASN A 137 0.45 13.48 -1.41
C ASN A 137 -0.59 13.15 -2.50
N GLY A 138 -0.60 13.91 -3.60
CA GLY A 138 -1.56 13.72 -4.69
C GLY A 138 -1.42 12.42 -5.47
N LEU A 139 -0.22 11.83 -5.54
CA LEU A 139 0.00 10.56 -6.24
C LEU A 139 -0.41 9.34 -5.41
N GLY A 140 -0.20 9.40 -4.10
CA GLY A 140 -0.48 8.27 -3.21
C GLY A 140 0.14 8.38 -1.82
N GLY A 141 0.78 9.50 -1.48
CA GLY A 141 1.23 9.78 -0.11
C GLY A 141 0.13 10.28 0.83
N GLY A 142 -1.00 10.78 0.29
CA GLY A 142 -2.05 11.43 1.08
C GLY A 142 -3.48 10.98 0.79
N VAL A 143 -3.71 10.13 -0.22
CA VAL A 143 -5.04 9.59 -0.54
C VAL A 143 -4.96 8.12 -0.95
N GLU A 144 -6.01 7.37 -0.61
CA GLU A 144 -6.05 5.91 -0.74
C GLU A 144 -7.03 5.43 -1.81
N VAL A 145 -7.51 6.34 -2.66
CA VAL A 145 -8.61 6.09 -3.61
C VAL A 145 -8.34 4.90 -4.53
N VAL A 146 -7.15 4.87 -5.13
CA VAL A 146 -6.78 3.83 -6.11
C VAL A 146 -6.69 2.47 -5.42
N GLY A 147 -6.11 2.42 -4.22
CA GLY A 147 -6.10 1.22 -3.38
C GLY A 147 -7.50 0.79 -2.96
N GLY A 148 -8.36 1.73 -2.59
CA GLY A 148 -9.77 1.48 -2.28
C GLY A 148 -10.53 0.83 -3.44
N ILE A 149 -10.39 1.39 -4.64
CA ILE A 149 -10.97 0.83 -5.88
C ILE A 149 -10.43 -0.59 -6.12
N TRP A 150 -9.12 -0.78 -6.01
CA TRP A 150 -8.49 -2.09 -6.20
C TRP A 150 -9.09 -3.15 -5.27
N VAL A 151 -9.17 -2.86 -3.96
CA VAL A 151 -9.71 -3.79 -2.97
C VAL A 151 -11.19 -4.10 -3.23
N LEU A 152 -12.00 -3.11 -3.62
CA LEU A 152 -13.42 -3.34 -3.93
C LEU A 152 -13.60 -4.26 -5.12
N LEU A 153 -12.88 -3.99 -6.22
CA LEU A 153 -12.96 -4.82 -7.43
C LEU A 153 -12.49 -6.24 -7.16
N LEU A 154 -11.40 -6.40 -6.40
CA LEU A 154 -10.87 -7.68 -5.95
C LEU A 154 -11.91 -8.43 -5.10
N SER A 155 -12.48 -7.77 -4.09
CA SER A 155 -13.47 -8.37 -3.18
C SER A 155 -14.73 -8.82 -3.94
N ALA A 156 -15.19 -8.02 -4.89
CA ALA A 156 -16.32 -8.35 -5.75
C ALA A 156 -16.01 -9.53 -6.69
N ALA A 157 -14.83 -9.55 -7.33
CA ALA A 157 -14.39 -10.65 -8.17
C ALA A 157 -14.26 -11.97 -7.39
N ALA A 158 -13.66 -11.90 -6.20
CA ALA A 158 -13.44 -13.05 -5.34
C ALA A 158 -14.74 -13.62 -4.75
N LEU A 159 -15.73 -12.76 -4.47
CA LEU A 159 -17.05 -13.19 -4.04
C LEU A 159 -17.82 -13.88 -5.16
N GLY A 160 -17.68 -13.39 -6.40
CA GLY A 160 -18.35 -13.94 -7.58
C GLY A 160 -17.89 -15.36 -7.96
N ASN A 161 -16.60 -15.68 -7.78
CA ASN A 161 -16.04 -16.99 -8.12
C ASN A 161 -15.76 -17.90 -6.89
N GLY A 162 -16.02 -17.42 -5.67
CA GLY A 162 -15.80 -18.17 -4.44
C GLY A 162 -14.33 -18.50 -4.11
N SER A 163 -13.37 -17.79 -4.73
CA SER A 163 -11.93 -18.05 -4.57
C SER A 163 -11.36 -17.66 -3.20
N LEU A 164 -12.04 -16.75 -2.49
CA LEU A 164 -11.76 -16.29 -1.13
C LEU A 164 -13.04 -16.38 -0.27
N SER A 165 -12.87 -16.42 1.05
CA SER A 165 -14.01 -16.57 1.97
C SER A 165 -14.93 -15.34 1.92
N ARG A 166 -16.23 -15.54 2.12
CA ARG A 166 -17.21 -14.45 2.16
C ARG A 166 -16.85 -13.39 3.20
N ALA A 167 -16.42 -13.83 4.39
CA ALA A 167 -16.02 -12.94 5.47
C ALA A 167 -14.85 -12.02 5.07
N PHE A 168 -13.84 -12.57 4.37
CA PHE A 168 -12.73 -11.78 3.84
C PHE A 168 -13.22 -10.73 2.82
N ASN A 169 -14.12 -11.12 1.92
CA ASN A 169 -14.61 -10.21 0.88
C ASN A 169 -15.47 -9.07 1.47
N TYR A 170 -16.33 -9.35 2.45
CA TYR A 170 -17.10 -8.30 3.14
C TYR A 170 -16.20 -7.35 3.94
N PHE A 171 -15.17 -7.88 4.59
CA PHE A 171 -14.15 -7.04 5.21
C PHE A 171 -13.42 -6.18 4.17
N GLY A 172 -13.08 -6.76 3.01
CA GLY A 172 -12.52 -6.02 1.88
C GLY A 172 -13.44 -4.91 1.35
N PHE A 173 -14.77 -5.09 1.36
CA PHE A 173 -15.69 -3.99 1.04
C PHE A 173 -15.56 -2.82 2.01
N LEU A 174 -15.46 -3.08 3.32
CA LEU A 174 -15.25 -2.03 4.32
C LEU A 174 -13.91 -1.31 4.11
N VAL A 175 -12.82 -2.07 3.92
CA VAL A 175 -11.48 -1.53 3.63
C VAL A 175 -11.54 -0.65 2.37
N GLY A 176 -12.10 -1.17 1.29
CA GLY A 176 -12.13 -0.49 0.00
C GLY A 176 -12.97 0.79 0.00
N VAL A 177 -14.11 0.79 0.71
CA VAL A 177 -14.93 2.00 0.91
C VAL A 177 -14.16 3.06 1.69
N ALA A 178 -13.48 2.69 2.78
CA ALA A 178 -12.64 3.63 3.54
C ALA A 178 -11.57 4.27 2.64
N GLY A 179 -10.94 3.48 1.77
CA GLY A 179 -9.96 3.97 0.80
C GLY A 179 -10.55 4.99 -0.18
N ILE A 180 -11.73 4.74 -0.74
CA ILE A 180 -12.39 5.68 -1.66
C ILE A 180 -12.80 6.97 -0.93
N VAL A 181 -13.34 6.88 0.28
CA VAL A 181 -13.81 8.03 1.05
C VAL A 181 -12.66 8.96 1.48
N SER A 182 -11.41 8.46 1.51
CA SER A 182 -10.23 9.26 1.87
C SER A 182 -10.03 10.54 1.04
N VAL A 183 -10.61 10.64 -0.17
CA VAL A 183 -10.54 11.86 -0.99
C VAL A 183 -11.47 12.97 -0.51
N VAL A 184 -12.48 12.64 0.30
CA VAL A 184 -13.46 13.60 0.80
C VAL A 184 -12.79 14.41 1.91
N PRO A 185 -12.57 15.73 1.76
CA PRO A 185 -11.75 16.50 2.72
C PRO A 185 -12.25 16.41 4.17
N ALA A 186 -13.57 16.43 4.37
CA ALA A 186 -14.17 16.34 5.70
C ALA A 186 -13.95 14.98 6.41
N LEU A 187 -13.57 13.93 5.67
CA LEU A 187 -13.41 12.56 6.17
C LEU A 187 -12.02 11.98 5.88
N ALA A 188 -11.11 12.76 5.29
CA ALA A 188 -9.86 12.28 4.72
C ALA A 188 -9.00 11.57 5.77
N GLU A 189 -8.71 12.24 6.90
CA GLU A 189 -7.84 11.72 7.96
C GLU A 189 -8.39 10.44 8.60
N ILE A 190 -9.67 10.45 8.99
CA ILE A 190 -10.32 9.29 9.63
C ILE A 190 -10.40 8.12 8.64
N SER A 191 -10.74 8.37 7.38
CA SER A 191 -10.90 7.32 6.38
C SER A 191 -9.57 6.75 5.92
N ALA A 192 -8.52 7.57 5.77
CA ALA A 192 -7.17 7.12 5.49
C ALA A 192 -6.60 6.28 6.65
N SER A 193 -6.81 6.72 7.90
CA SER A 193 -6.43 5.95 9.09
C SER A 193 -7.16 4.61 9.15
N LEU A 194 -8.47 4.61 8.90
CA LEU A 194 -9.27 3.39 8.85
C LEU A 194 -8.79 2.45 7.74
N PHE A 195 -8.52 2.98 6.55
CA PHE A 195 -7.96 2.22 5.43
C PHE A 195 -6.63 1.58 5.84
N GLY A 196 -5.66 2.36 6.31
CA GLY A 196 -4.34 1.84 6.68
C GLY A 196 -4.38 0.77 7.77
N LEU A 197 -5.14 0.99 8.85
CA LEU A 197 -5.27 0.03 9.95
C LEU A 197 -5.96 -1.26 9.52
N THR A 198 -7.05 -1.14 8.76
CA THR A 198 -7.78 -2.32 8.27
C THR A 198 -7.03 -3.05 7.16
N GLN A 199 -6.22 -2.33 6.36
CA GLN A 199 -5.33 -2.90 5.35
C GLN A 199 -4.30 -3.84 5.96
N ILE A 200 -3.72 -3.52 7.13
CA ILE A 200 -2.78 -4.42 7.80
C ILE A 200 -3.42 -5.80 8.03
N VAL A 201 -4.64 -5.80 8.60
CA VAL A 201 -5.40 -7.02 8.86
C VAL A 201 -5.77 -7.72 7.55
N TRP A 202 -6.15 -6.94 6.52
CA TRP A 202 -6.54 -7.45 5.22
C TRP A 202 -5.39 -8.15 4.50
N PHE A 203 -4.23 -7.51 4.40
CA PHE A 203 -3.01 -8.05 3.82
C PHE A 203 -2.49 -9.26 4.58
N ALA A 204 -2.48 -9.22 5.92
CA ALA A 204 -2.09 -10.37 6.74
C ALA A 204 -3.00 -11.57 6.51
N TRP A 205 -4.32 -11.36 6.48
CA TRP A 205 -5.30 -12.41 6.20
C TRP A 205 -5.12 -12.95 4.79
N LEU A 206 -5.00 -12.08 3.78
CA LEU A 206 -4.78 -12.49 2.39
C LEU A 206 -3.50 -13.31 2.24
N GLY A 207 -2.39 -12.84 2.81
CA GLY A 207 -1.10 -13.53 2.77
C GLY A 207 -1.19 -14.94 3.36
N MET A 208 -1.80 -15.08 4.53
CA MET A 208 -2.08 -16.38 5.13
C MET A 208 -3.00 -17.25 4.25
N ALA A 209 -4.01 -16.67 3.61
CA ALA A 209 -4.93 -17.39 2.75
C ALA A 209 -4.24 -17.92 1.48
N LEU A 210 -3.36 -17.13 0.86
CA LEU A 210 -2.59 -17.52 -0.32
C LEU A 210 -1.53 -18.58 -0.03
N LEU A 211 -0.97 -18.60 1.18
CA LEU A 211 0.04 -19.58 1.61
C LEU A 211 -0.55 -20.91 2.08
N ARG A 212 -1.85 -20.98 2.41
CA ARG A 212 -2.51 -22.22 2.81
C ARG A 212 -2.66 -23.17 1.62
N GLN A 213 -2.23 -24.42 1.80
CA GLN A 213 -2.49 -25.44 0.80
C GLN A 213 -3.97 -25.87 0.81
N PRO A 214 -4.57 -26.17 -0.35
CA PRO A 214 -5.89 -26.78 -0.39
C PRO A 214 -5.86 -28.13 0.34
N LYS A 215 -6.78 -28.33 1.29
CA LYS A 215 -6.89 -29.55 2.14
C LYS A 215 -7.02 -30.86 1.35
N THR A 216 -7.24 -30.83 0.05
CA THR A 216 -7.50 -32.01 -0.78
C THR A 216 -6.25 -32.88 -1.08
N ALA A 217 -5.04 -32.40 -0.80
CA ALA A 217 -3.81 -33.15 -1.11
C ALA A 217 -3.36 -34.16 -0.04
N VAL A 218 -4.03 -34.24 1.12
CA VAL A 218 -3.62 -35.14 2.23
C VAL A 218 -4.41 -36.45 2.23
N GLN A 219 -5.54 -36.56 1.51
CA GLN A 219 -6.38 -37.76 1.53
C GLN A 219 -6.00 -38.84 0.50
N SER A 220 -5.13 -38.53 -0.47
CA SER A 220 -4.67 -39.50 -1.47
C SER A 220 -3.38 -40.25 -1.09
N ALA A 221 -2.77 -39.94 0.07
CA ALA A 221 -1.54 -40.58 0.53
C ALA A 221 -1.75 -41.64 1.64
N THR A 222 -2.99 -41.88 2.07
CA THR A 222 -3.30 -42.79 3.19
C THR A 222 -4.34 -43.86 2.85
N ALA A 223 -4.55 -44.20 1.58
CA ALA A 223 -5.29 -45.41 1.22
C ALA A 223 -4.29 -46.56 1.02
N PRO A 224 -4.21 -47.55 1.94
CA PRO A 224 -3.53 -48.80 1.65
C PRO A 224 -4.37 -49.59 0.63
N ALA A 225 -3.69 -50.20 -0.32
CA ALA A 225 -4.24 -51.20 -1.24
C ALA A 225 -4.58 -52.51 -0.52
#